data_AF-A0A914K9D9-F1
#
_entry.id   AF-A0A914K9D9-F1
#
_cell.length_a   1.000
_cell.length_b   1.000
_cell.length_c   1.000
_cell.angle_alpha   90.00
_cell.angle_beta   90.00
_cell.angle_gamma   90.00
#
_symmetry.space_group_name_H-M   'P 1'
#
loop_
_entity.id
_entity.type
_entity.pdbx_description
1 polymer ?
#
loop_
_entity_poly.entity_id
_entity_poly.type
_entity_poly.pdbx_seq_one_letter_code
_entity_poly.pdbx_strand_id
1 'polypeptide(L)'
;ELTSLKKDDFWVEITPRLYTLFWLLDLGDLQCPTALYEKLISKARAERSESAHEFTSKKRSKEEKAHILEKKLKEELKNREEHVVLMKSIMSQQADSLFTVTNRPINPTMKFLQSCIFQRALFSEADAAYCAKFIQCLHFQNTKNYQTILFMDKIFCDVILYLNGLSES
;
A
#
# COMPACT_ATOMS: atom_id res chain seq x y z
N GLU A 1 -22.14 31.13 -22.62
CA GLU A 1 -22.77 29.81 -22.44
C GLU A 1 -21.87 28.95 -21.59
N LEU A 2 -22.07 28.97 -20.28
CA LEU A 2 -21.38 28.07 -19.35
C LEU A 2 -22.08 26.74 -19.47
N THR A 3 -21.45 25.81 -20.18
CA THR A 3 -21.86 24.41 -20.23
C THR A 3 -22.11 23.93 -18.81
N SER A 4 -23.37 23.56 -18.55
CA SER A 4 -23.78 22.79 -17.38
C SER A 4 -22.76 21.68 -17.16
N LEU A 5 -21.86 21.86 -16.19
CA LEU A 5 -21.07 20.76 -15.66
C LEU A 5 -22.09 19.75 -15.16
N LYS A 6 -22.30 18.67 -15.92
CA LYS A 6 -23.10 17.52 -15.51
C LYS A 6 -22.70 17.22 -14.07
N LYS A 7 -23.62 17.45 -13.14
CA LYS A 7 -23.41 17.22 -11.72
C LYS A 7 -23.10 15.75 -11.51
N ASP A 8 -21.80 15.48 -11.46
CA ASP A 8 -21.05 14.31 -11.00
C ASP A 8 -21.66 12.92 -11.24
N ASP A 9 -21.65 12.46 -12.50
CA ASP A 9 -21.74 11.03 -12.80
C ASP A 9 -20.61 10.23 -12.13
N PHE A 10 -19.47 10.87 -11.82
CA PHE A 10 -18.29 10.27 -11.20
C PHE A 10 -18.58 9.63 -9.84
N TRP A 11 -19.25 10.35 -8.93
CA TRP A 11 -19.55 9.87 -7.58
C TRP A 11 -20.65 8.80 -7.54
N VAL A 12 -21.33 8.58 -8.66
CA VAL A 12 -22.28 7.47 -8.83
C VAL A 12 -21.55 6.19 -9.28
N GLU A 13 -20.36 6.29 -9.88
CA GLU A 13 -19.54 5.15 -10.35
C GLU A 13 -18.45 4.76 -9.36
N ILE A 14 -17.91 5.72 -8.61
CA ILE A 14 -16.95 5.48 -7.52
C ILE A 14 -17.53 6.08 -6.24
N THR A 15 -17.55 5.29 -5.18
CA THR A 15 -18.00 5.82 -3.89
C THR A 15 -16.97 6.82 -3.35
N PRO A 16 -17.40 7.96 -2.77
CA PRO A 16 -16.50 8.89 -2.11
C PRO A 16 -15.61 8.22 -1.07
N ARG A 17 -16.12 7.18 -0.41
CA ARG A 17 -15.40 6.40 0.58
C ARG A 17 -14.25 5.61 -0.02
N LEU A 18 -14.45 4.88 -1.11
CA LEU A 18 -13.38 4.18 -1.83
C LEU A 18 -12.32 5.16 -2.32
N TYR A 19 -12.74 6.27 -2.93
CA TYR A 19 -11.81 7.29 -3.42
C TYR A 19 -10.96 7.86 -2.28
N THR A 20 -11.60 8.24 -1.17
CA THR A 20 -10.90 8.82 -0.02
C THR A 20 -9.94 7.82 0.61
N LEU A 21 -10.39 6.58 0.83
CA LEU A 21 -9.56 5.52 1.40
C LEU A 21 -8.33 5.24 0.51
N PHE A 22 -8.51 5.20 -0.81
CA PHE A 22 -7.42 4.95 -1.74
C PHE A 22 -6.37 6.07 -1.76
N TRP A 23 -6.78 7.33 -1.68
CA TRP A 23 -5.84 8.47 -1.75
C TRP A 23 -5.24 8.85 -0.40
N LEU A 24 -5.88 8.48 0.71
CA LEU A 24 -5.39 8.75 2.06
C LEU A 24 -4.31 7.75 2.51
N LEU A 25 -4.37 6.51 2.03
CA LEU A 25 -3.43 5.46 2.43
C LEU A 25 -2.17 5.43 1.57
N ASP A 26 -1.10 4.89 2.16
CA ASP A 26 0.18 4.59 1.52
C ASP A 26 0.56 3.10 1.66
N LEU A 27 1.74 2.72 1.13
CA LEU A 27 2.21 1.34 1.19
C LEU A 27 2.48 0.86 2.62
N GLY A 28 2.95 1.76 3.49
CA GLY A 28 3.28 1.48 4.88
C GLY A 28 2.04 1.25 5.76
N ASP A 29 0.87 1.75 5.34
CA ASP A 29 -0.41 1.44 5.97
C ASP A 29 -0.87 -0.01 5.68
N LEU A 30 -0.45 -0.57 4.55
CA LEU A 30 -0.93 -1.87 4.07
C LEU A 30 0.05 -3.02 4.31
N GLN A 31 1.34 -2.70 4.47
CA GLN A 31 2.40 -3.69 4.61
C GLN A 31 3.57 -3.19 5.45
N CYS A 32 4.04 -4.06 6.36
CA CYS A 32 5.30 -3.87 7.07
C CYS A 32 6.39 -4.74 6.41
N PRO A 33 7.59 -4.19 6.12
CA PRO A 33 8.70 -4.96 5.56
C PRO A 33 9.44 -5.76 6.65
N THR A 34 8.74 -6.69 7.33
CA THR A 34 9.25 -7.44 8.49
C THR A 34 10.60 -8.11 8.22
N ALA A 35 10.76 -8.76 7.05
CA ALA A 35 12.02 -9.41 6.67
C ALA A 35 13.23 -8.46 6.62
N LEU A 36 13.03 -7.19 6.23
CA LEU A 36 14.10 -6.19 6.22
C LEU A 36 14.47 -5.78 7.64
N TYR A 37 13.48 -5.55 8.51
CA TYR A 37 13.72 -5.27 9.94
C TYR A 37 14.46 -6.43 10.60
N GLU A 38 14.05 -7.67 10.38
CA GLU A 38 14.70 -8.86 10.92
C GLU A 38 16.18 -8.94 10.50
N LYS A 39 16.47 -8.65 9.22
CA LYS A 39 17.85 -8.59 8.72
C LYS A 39 18.66 -7.49 9.40
N LEU A 40 18.10 -6.30 9.56
CA LEU A 40 18.78 -5.17 10.20
C LEU A 40 18.99 -5.40 11.70
N ILE A 41 18.01 -5.97 12.41
CA ILE A 41 18.11 -6.37 13.81
C ILE A 41 19.20 -7.42 13.98
N SER A 42 19.25 -8.42 13.10
CA SER A 42 20.27 -9.47 13.12
C SER A 42 21.68 -8.89 12.91
N LYS A 43 21.81 -7.94 11.98
CA LYS A 43 23.07 -7.21 11.76
C LYS A 43 23.50 -6.43 12.99
N ALA A 44 22.59 -5.68 13.63
CA ALA A 44 22.89 -4.93 14.85
C ALA A 44 23.31 -5.85 16.01
N ARG A 45 22.68 -7.03 16.15
CA ARG A 45 23.09 -8.04 17.13
C ARG A 45 24.50 -8.58 16.88
N ALA A 46 24.86 -8.85 15.62
CA ALA A 46 26.19 -9.32 15.27
C ALA A 46 27.25 -8.26 15.61
N GLU A 47 27.02 -7.00 15.23
CA GLU A 47 27.94 -5.88 15.54
C GLU A 47 28.13 -5.68 17.06
N ARG A 48 27.06 -5.89 17.84
CA ARG A 48 27.12 -5.88 19.31
C ARG A 48 28.01 -7.01 19.84
N SER A 49 27.78 -8.24 19.37
CA SER A 49 28.54 -9.43 19.81
C SER A 49 30.03 -9.31 19.50
N GLU A 50 30.39 -8.79 18.31
CA GLU A 50 31.79 -8.56 17.91
C GLU A 50 32.49 -7.51 18.79
N SER A 51 31.73 -6.57 19.33
CA SER A 51 32.25 -5.47 20.15
C SER A 51 32.36 -5.81 21.65
N ALA A 52 31.69 -6.88 22.11
CA ALA A 52 31.54 -7.21 23.53
C ALA A 52 32.79 -7.83 24.19
N HIS A 53 33.76 -8.33 23.41
CA HIS A 53 34.91 -9.08 23.92
C HIS A 53 36.20 -8.26 24.15
N GLU A 54 36.18 -6.93 23.96
CA GLU A 54 37.40 -6.10 24.07
C GLU A 54 37.23 -4.82 24.91
N PHE A 55 38.23 -4.54 25.74
CA PHE A 55 38.21 -3.48 26.76
C PHE A 55 38.50 -2.05 26.25
N THR A 56 38.47 -1.79 24.94
CA THR A 56 38.75 -0.43 24.43
C THR A 56 37.51 0.47 24.55
N SER A 57 37.70 1.71 25.03
CA SER A 57 36.61 2.70 25.17
C SER A 57 35.88 2.99 23.86
N LYS A 58 36.60 2.95 22.73
CA LYS A 58 36.04 3.12 21.37
C LYS A 58 35.11 1.97 20.96
N LYS A 59 35.40 0.70 21.31
CA LYS A 59 34.53 -0.44 20.98
C LYS A 59 33.34 -0.56 21.94
N ARG A 60 33.51 -0.23 23.22
CA ARG A 60 32.38 -0.14 24.18
C ARG A 60 31.31 0.87 23.73
N SER A 61 31.72 1.99 23.11
CA SER A 61 30.79 2.95 22.50
C SER A 61 30.06 2.39 21.27
N LYS A 62 30.70 1.51 20.49
CA LYS A 62 30.07 0.84 19.34
C LYS A 62 29.04 -0.20 19.77
N GLU A 63 29.36 -0.98 20.80
CA GLU A 63 28.42 -1.95 21.39
C GLU A 63 27.14 -1.27 21.86
N GLU A 64 27.27 -0.15 22.60
CA GLU A 64 26.11 0.61 23.09
C GLU A 64 25.27 1.17 21.93
N LYS A 65 25.90 1.71 20.89
CA LYS A 65 25.19 2.19 19.70
C LYS A 65 24.43 1.07 18.98
N ALA A 66 25.06 -0.10 18.83
CA ALA A 66 24.43 -1.26 18.21
C ALA A 66 23.24 -1.76 19.04
N HIS A 67 23.36 -1.78 20.37
CA HIS A 67 22.28 -2.13 21.28
C HIS A 67 21.10 -1.15 21.20
N ILE A 68 21.36 0.16 21.20
CA ILE A 68 20.32 1.20 21.04
C ILE A 68 19.62 1.05 19.69
N LEU A 69 20.38 0.81 18.61
CA LEU A 69 19.83 0.59 17.27
C LEU A 69 18.93 -0.66 17.22
N GLU A 70 19.38 -1.77 17.80
CA GLU A 70 18.59 -3.00 17.90
C GLU A 70 17.24 -2.76 18.61
N LYS A 71 17.28 -2.07 19.76
CA LYS A 71 16.07 -1.75 20.53
C LYS A 71 15.12 -0.86 19.71
N LYS A 72 15.65 0.18 19.06
CA LYS A 72 14.86 1.10 18.23
C LYS A 72 14.20 0.37 17.06
N LEU A 73 14.93 -0.48 16.34
CA LEU A 73 14.38 -1.25 15.22
C LEU A 73 13.28 -2.21 15.65
N LYS A 74 13.42 -2.85 16.82
CA LYS A 74 12.38 -3.73 17.39
C LYS A 74 11.11 -2.97 17.75
N GLU A 75 11.25 -1.82 18.39
CA GLU A 75 10.13 -0.97 18.77
C GLU A 75 9.41 -0.42 17.53
N GLU A 76 10.17 0.04 16.53
CA GLU A 76 9.61 0.52 15.26
C GLU A 76 8.87 -0.60 14.51
N LEU A 77 9.46 -1.80 14.41
CA LEU A 77 8.81 -2.96 13.80
C LEU A 77 7.48 -3.26 14.47
N LYS A 78 7.46 -3.35 15.79
CA LYS A 78 6.23 -3.59 16.56
C LYS A 78 5.16 -2.53 16.28
N ASN A 79 5.53 -1.25 16.35
CA ASN A 79 4.59 -0.15 16.09
C ASN A 79 4.04 -0.19 14.65
N ARG A 80 4.88 -0.55 13.67
CA ARG A 80 4.46 -0.69 12.27
C ARG A 80 3.53 -1.88 12.06
N GLU A 81 3.78 -3.01 12.71
CA GLU A 81 2.91 -4.19 12.65
C GLU A 81 1.53 -3.89 13.25
N GLU A 82 1.50 -3.25 14.43
CA GLU A 82 0.26 -2.81 15.07
C GLU A 82 -0.53 -1.82 14.20
N HIS A 83 0.17 -0.86 13.58
CA HIS A 83 -0.44 0.10 12.66
C HIS A 83 -1.07 -0.58 11.43
N VAL A 84 -0.34 -1.50 10.78
CA VAL A 84 -0.85 -2.23 9.60
C VAL A 84 -2.06 -3.09 9.95
N VAL A 85 -2.06 -3.73 11.13
CA VAL A 85 -3.22 -4.50 11.62
C VAL A 85 -4.42 -3.57 11.82
N LEU A 86 -4.22 -2.41 12.44
CA LEU A 86 -5.28 -1.42 12.65
C LEU A 86 -5.86 -0.92 11.31
N MET A 87 -5.01 -0.53 10.36
CA MET A 87 -5.45 -0.03 9.06
C MET A 87 -6.23 -1.09 8.29
N LYS A 88 -5.78 -2.34 8.28
CA LYS A 88 -6.53 -3.45 7.67
C LYS A 88 -7.87 -3.71 8.34
N SER A 89 -7.97 -3.54 9.65
CA SER A 89 -9.25 -3.64 10.38
C SER A 89 -10.22 -2.54 9.95
N ILE A 90 -9.75 -1.29 9.86
CA ILE A 90 -10.56 -0.16 9.39
C ILE A 90 -11.05 -0.40 7.96
N MET A 91 -10.17 -0.82 7.06
CA MET A 91 -10.53 -1.16 5.69
C MET A 91 -11.58 -2.27 5.64
N SER A 92 -11.42 -3.33 6.44
CA SER A 92 -12.38 -4.45 6.51
C SER A 92 -13.77 -3.99 6.98
N GLN A 93 -13.85 -3.04 7.92
CA GLN A 93 -15.12 -2.48 8.37
C GLN A 93 -15.82 -1.65 7.28
N GLN A 94 -15.06 -1.12 6.33
CA GLN A 94 -15.59 -0.30 5.24
C GLN A 94 -15.87 -1.10 3.97
N ALA A 95 -15.33 -2.32 3.85
CA ALA A 95 -15.31 -3.15 2.64
C ALA A 95 -16.67 -3.24 1.93
N ASP A 96 -17.75 -3.48 2.68
CA ASP A 96 -19.10 -3.62 2.11
C ASP A 96 -19.67 -2.34 1.49
N SER A 97 -19.09 -1.18 1.82
CA SER A 97 -19.54 0.13 1.36
C SER A 97 -18.64 0.74 0.26
N LEU A 98 -17.56 0.04 -0.12
CA LEU A 98 -16.60 0.58 -1.09
C LEU A 98 -17.12 0.56 -2.53
N PHE A 99 -17.87 -0.48 -2.91
CA PHE A 99 -18.44 -0.61 -4.25
C PHE A 99 -19.96 -0.73 -4.21
N THR A 100 -20.64 0.11 -4.98
CA THR A 100 -22.09 0.09 -5.15
C THR A 100 -22.48 -0.81 -6.32
N VAL A 101 -23.67 -1.41 -6.24
CA VAL A 101 -24.31 -2.01 -7.41
C VAL A 101 -24.92 -0.87 -8.22
N THR A 102 -24.59 -0.79 -9.51
CA THR A 102 -25.19 0.20 -10.41
C THR A 102 -25.89 -0.53 -11.56
N ASN A 103 -27.05 -0.04 -11.96
CA ASN A 103 -27.75 -0.51 -13.17
C ASN A 103 -27.21 0.17 -14.45
N ARG A 104 -26.09 0.89 -14.34
CA ARG A 104 -25.46 1.60 -15.45
C ARG A 104 -24.54 0.64 -16.21
N PRO A 105 -24.31 0.88 -17.52
CA PRO A 105 -23.42 0.03 -18.31
C PRO A 105 -21.95 0.11 -17.83
N ILE A 106 -21.59 1.16 -17.10
CA ILE A 106 -20.23 1.39 -16.60
C ILE A 106 -20.05 0.63 -15.29
N ASN A 107 -19.06 -0.27 -15.29
CA ASN A 107 -18.71 -1.05 -14.11
C ASN A 107 -17.91 -0.19 -13.11
N PRO A 108 -18.36 -0.03 -11.85
CA PRO A 108 -17.63 0.69 -10.80
C PRO A 108 -16.17 0.27 -10.63
N THR A 109 -15.92 -1.03 -10.77
CA THR A 109 -14.58 -1.64 -10.71
C THR A 109 -13.68 -1.09 -11.82
N MET A 110 -14.22 -0.90 -13.03
CA MET A 110 -13.49 -0.33 -14.16
C MET A 110 -13.24 1.16 -13.98
N LYS A 111 -14.23 1.89 -13.45
CA LYS A 111 -14.05 3.31 -13.19
C LYS A 111 -12.95 3.56 -12.17
N PHE A 112 -12.92 2.77 -11.09
CA PHE A 112 -11.88 2.82 -10.07
C PHE A 112 -10.49 2.51 -10.65
N LEU A 113 -10.40 1.48 -11.51
CA LEU A 113 -9.16 1.15 -12.21
C LEU A 113 -8.61 2.34 -13.01
N GLN A 114 -9.45 2.97 -13.84
CA GLN A 114 -9.05 4.07 -14.72
C GLN A 114 -8.77 5.38 -13.98
N SER A 115 -9.58 5.70 -12.97
CA SER A 115 -9.57 7.02 -12.32
C SER A 115 -8.66 7.09 -11.09
N CYS A 116 -8.19 5.96 -10.58
CA CYS A 116 -7.39 5.92 -9.36
C CYS A 116 -6.13 5.07 -9.56
N ILE A 117 -6.31 3.80 -9.92
CA ILE A 117 -5.20 2.84 -9.95
C ILE A 117 -4.19 3.20 -11.04
N PHE A 118 -4.63 3.40 -12.28
CA PHE A 118 -3.70 3.78 -13.35
C PHE A 118 -3.06 5.15 -13.12
N GLN A 119 -3.84 6.11 -12.60
CA GLN A 119 -3.31 7.45 -12.33
C GLN A 119 -2.17 7.42 -11.31
N ARG A 120 -2.32 6.64 -10.24
CA ARG A 120 -1.31 6.54 -9.18
C ARG A 120 -0.17 5.60 -9.55
N ALA A 121 -0.45 4.42 -10.13
CA ALA A 121 0.56 3.42 -10.44
C ALA A 121 1.59 3.88 -11.48
N LEU A 122 1.23 4.81 -12.37
CA LEU A 122 2.15 5.39 -13.36
C LEU A 122 3.07 6.49 -12.78
N PHE A 123 2.85 6.91 -11.54
CA PHE A 123 3.60 8.02 -10.95
C PHE A 123 4.97 7.59 -10.39
N SER A 124 5.05 6.42 -9.74
CA SER A 124 6.30 5.89 -9.18
C SER A 124 6.22 4.38 -8.93
N GLU A 125 7.39 3.73 -8.79
CA GLU A 125 7.46 2.31 -8.38
C GLU A 125 6.79 2.05 -7.01
N ALA A 126 6.96 2.99 -6.07
CA ALA A 126 6.35 2.90 -4.74
C ALA A 126 4.82 2.97 -4.82
N ASP A 127 4.29 3.83 -5.69
CA ASP A 127 2.86 3.96 -5.95
C ASP A 127 2.28 2.74 -6.69
N ALA A 128 3.03 2.15 -7.62
CA ALA A 128 2.66 0.90 -8.27
C ALA A 128 2.57 -0.26 -7.25
N ALA A 129 3.56 -0.37 -6.37
CA ALA A 129 3.56 -1.34 -5.28
C ALA A 129 2.40 -1.12 -4.30
N TYR A 130 2.10 0.14 -3.96
CA TYR A 130 0.91 0.50 -3.18
C TYR A 130 -0.38 0.04 -3.86
N CYS A 131 -0.56 0.37 -5.14
CA CYS A 131 -1.76 -0.01 -5.90
C CYS A 131 -1.95 -1.51 -5.89
N ALA A 132 -0.90 -2.28 -6.20
CA ALA A 132 -0.92 -3.74 -6.16
C ALA A 132 -1.32 -4.26 -4.77
N LYS A 133 -0.78 -3.66 -3.70
CA LYS A 133 -1.11 -4.07 -2.34
C LYS A 133 -2.55 -3.74 -1.96
N PHE A 134 -3.05 -2.56 -2.34
CA PHE A 134 -4.42 -2.15 -2.10
C PHE A 134 -5.41 -3.10 -2.79
N ILE A 135 -5.14 -3.46 -4.04
CA ILE A 135 -5.91 -4.44 -4.83
C ILE A 135 -5.98 -5.80 -4.11
N GLN A 136 -4.83 -6.29 -3.63
CA GLN A 136 -4.78 -7.53 -2.85
C GLN A 136 -5.58 -7.43 -1.55
N CYS A 137 -5.47 -6.32 -0.83
CA CYS A 137 -6.23 -6.09 0.40
C CYS A 137 -7.75 -6.12 0.15
N LEU A 138 -8.24 -5.46 -0.91
CA LEU A 138 -9.66 -5.50 -1.29
C LEU A 138 -10.14 -6.94 -1.55
N HIS A 139 -9.32 -7.75 -2.24
CA HIS A 139 -9.61 -9.14 -2.50
C HIS A 139 -9.70 -9.96 -1.22
N PHE A 140 -8.65 -9.91 -0.36
CA PHE A 140 -8.60 -10.70 0.86
C PHE A 140 -9.65 -10.30 1.91
N GLN A 141 -10.14 -9.06 1.87
CA GLN A 141 -11.23 -8.59 2.72
C GLN A 141 -12.63 -9.03 2.23
N ASN A 142 -12.72 -9.79 1.12
CA ASN A 142 -13.98 -10.19 0.49
C ASN A 142 -14.91 -9.00 0.21
N THR A 143 -14.32 -7.89 -0.27
CA THR A 143 -15.04 -6.64 -0.50
C THR A 143 -16.26 -6.85 -1.38
N LYS A 144 -17.46 -6.51 -0.86
CA LYS A 144 -18.71 -6.71 -1.58
C LYS A 144 -18.70 -5.97 -2.92
N ASN A 145 -19.24 -6.62 -3.95
CA ASN A 145 -19.32 -6.11 -5.33
C ASN A 145 -17.96 -5.84 -6.01
N TYR A 146 -16.84 -6.20 -5.38
CA TYR A 146 -15.53 -6.14 -6.01
C TYR A 146 -15.28 -7.39 -6.87
N GLN A 147 -15.21 -7.19 -8.18
CA GLN A 147 -15.02 -8.29 -9.13
C GLN A 147 -13.52 -8.48 -9.40
N THR A 148 -12.79 -9.11 -8.46
CA THR A 148 -11.33 -9.26 -8.55
C THR A 148 -10.88 -9.87 -9.88
N ILE A 149 -11.56 -10.91 -10.37
CA ILE A 149 -11.18 -11.58 -11.64
C ILE A 149 -11.28 -10.61 -12.82
N LEU A 150 -12.41 -9.89 -12.94
CA LEU A 150 -12.59 -8.90 -14.01
C LEU A 150 -11.57 -7.77 -13.91
N PHE A 151 -11.29 -7.32 -12.68
CA PHE A 151 -10.32 -6.28 -12.43
C PHE A 151 -8.90 -6.69 -12.87
N MET A 152 -8.49 -7.92 -12.56
CA MET A 152 -7.17 -8.45 -12.95
C MET A 152 -7.08 -8.67 -14.46
N ASP A 153 -8.11 -9.25 -15.10
CA ASP A 153 -8.19 -9.41 -16.55
C ASP A 153 -7.93 -8.09 -17.28
N LYS A 154 -8.55 -7.02 -16.79
CA LYS A 154 -8.45 -5.68 -17.38
C LYS A 154 -7.09 -5.05 -17.17
N ILE A 155 -6.49 -5.21 -16.00
CA ILE A 155 -5.09 -4.81 -15.78
C ILE A 155 -4.20 -5.49 -16.81
N PHE A 156 -4.27 -6.81 -16.98
CA PHE A 156 -3.38 -7.52 -17.91
C PHE A 156 -3.60 -7.12 -19.37
N CYS A 157 -4.84 -6.86 -19.78
CA CYS A 157 -5.14 -6.39 -21.14
C CYS A 157 -4.65 -4.96 -21.38
N ASP A 158 -4.91 -4.05 -20.42
CA ASP A 158 -4.70 -2.62 -20.62
C ASP A 158 -3.24 -2.21 -20.33
N VAL A 159 -2.55 -2.87 -19.40
CA VAL A 159 -1.14 -2.57 -19.06
C VAL A 159 -0.24 -2.67 -20.28
N ILE A 160 -0.47 -3.62 -21.19
CA ILE A 160 0.30 -3.74 -22.43
C ILE A 160 0.14 -2.47 -23.29
N LEU A 161 -1.07 -1.92 -23.38
CA LEU A 161 -1.34 -0.69 -24.12
C LEU A 161 -0.65 0.51 -23.49
N TYR A 162 -0.64 0.59 -22.15
CA TYR A 162 0.05 1.67 -21.43
C TYR A 162 1.56 1.58 -21.53
N LEU A 163 2.15 0.39 -21.39
CA LEU A 163 3.60 0.19 -21.55
C LEU A 163 4.08 0.56 -22.95
N ASN A 164 3.29 0.27 -23.99
CA ASN A 164 3.62 0.67 -25.36
C ASN A 164 3.57 2.20 -25.58
N GLY A 165 2.83 2.94 -24.74
CA GLY A 165 2.70 4.40 -24.81
C GLY A 165 3.69 5.17 -23.94
N LEU A 166 4.37 4.49 -23.02
CA LEU A 166 5.38 5.08 -22.14
C LEU A 166 6.75 4.85 -22.77
N SER A 167 7.33 5.89 -23.36
CA SER A 167 8.75 5.87 -23.76
C SER A 167 9.62 5.63 -22.53
N GLU A 168 10.65 4.79 -22.66
CA GLU A 168 11.60 4.42 -21.61
C GLU A 168 11.97 5.61 -20.71
N SER A 169 11.58 5.54 -19.44
CA SER A 169 11.96 6.47 -18.38
C SER A 169 13.15 5.94 -17.59
#